data_AF-A0A7K5N126-F1
#
_entry.id   AF-A0A7K5N126-F1
#
_cell.length_a   1.000
_cell.length_b   1.000
_cell.length_c   1.000
_cell.angle_alpha   90.00
_cell.angle_beta   90.00
_cell.angle_gamma   90.00
#
_symmetry.space_group_name_H-M   'P 1'
#
loop_
_entity.id
_entity.type
_entity.pdbx_description
1 polymer ?
#
loop_
_entity_poly.entity_id
_entity_poly.type
_entity_poly.pdbx_seq_one_letter_code
_entity_poly.pdbx_strand_id
1 'polypeptide(L)'
;TECEKEPGSLLWIFVMAGNIVRGMGETPIMPLGISYLEDFAKAENSPFYLGCLHTATVIGPFLGFLLASFCAEVFVDLGSVDKEDITITATDARWVGAWWLGILICASLNLLAGIPFWFLPKSLVKEGETNEPEETSKKSVVLLQENGKNEAKQTMYFIPFLKALFRNPVYMLFICITVLQFSAFNGMISFMPKYLEQQFGKSASDAIFLIGVYNLPVICVGYFFGGLFMKKFKINIYQAANIAFWVSLLEYLLYFAAYWTICDTSPVAGLTVSYE
;
A
#
# COMPACT_ATOMS: atom_id res chain seq x y z
N THR A 1 44.44 2.16 -24.64
CA THR A 1 43.13 1.49 -24.52
C THR A 1 43.16 0.65 -23.26
N GLU A 2 42.91 1.29 -22.12
CA GLU A 2 42.64 0.59 -20.87
C GLU A 2 41.23 1.05 -20.46
N CYS A 3 40.25 0.17 -20.64
CA CYS A 3 39.03 0.25 -19.85
C CYS A 3 39.44 -0.16 -18.43
N GLU A 4 39.63 0.82 -17.55
CA GLU A 4 39.55 0.53 -16.12
C GLU A 4 38.17 -0.10 -15.88
N LYS A 5 38.16 -1.35 -15.43
CA LYS A 5 36.97 -1.92 -14.81
C LYS A 5 36.71 -1.09 -13.56
N GLU A 6 35.75 -0.17 -13.62
CA GLU A 6 35.18 0.40 -12.41
C GLU A 6 34.81 -0.77 -11.48
N PRO A 7 35.29 -0.79 -10.22
CA PRO A 7 34.81 -1.76 -9.27
C PRO A 7 33.32 -1.46 -9.06
N GLY A 8 32.46 -2.35 -9.57
CA GLY A 8 31.01 -2.23 -9.40
C GLY A 8 30.71 -2.00 -7.93
N SER A 9 30.31 -0.77 -7.60
CA SER A 9 30.12 -0.35 -6.23
C SER A 9 29.03 -1.21 -5.58
N LEU A 10 29.38 -1.94 -4.52
CA LEU A 10 28.45 -2.82 -3.78
C LEU A 10 27.42 -2.04 -2.96
N LEU A 11 27.31 -0.71 -3.15
CA LEU A 11 26.40 0.17 -2.40
C LEU A 11 24.92 -0.25 -2.51
N TRP A 12 24.53 -0.95 -3.58
CA TRP A 12 23.17 -1.47 -3.74
C TRP A 12 22.78 -2.49 -2.65
N ILE A 13 23.75 -3.17 -2.02
CA ILE A 13 23.52 -4.07 -0.89
C ILE A 13 22.92 -3.32 0.31
N PHE A 14 23.37 -2.08 0.58
CA PHE A 14 22.80 -1.28 1.67
C PHE A 14 21.34 -0.91 1.42
N VAL A 15 20.99 -0.59 0.17
CA VAL A 15 19.61 -0.33 -0.24
C VAL A 15 18.76 -1.59 -0.08
N MET A 16 19.29 -2.76 -0.47
CA MET A 16 18.61 -4.04 -0.29
C MET A 16 18.38 -4.36 1.20
N ALA A 17 19.41 -4.25 2.02
CA ALA A 17 19.32 -4.48 3.46
C ALA A 17 18.32 -3.53 4.13
N GLY A 18 18.33 -2.24 3.74
CA GLY A 18 17.36 -1.26 4.21
C GLY A 18 15.90 -1.63 3.89
N ASN A 19 15.63 -2.12 2.68
CA ASN A 19 14.29 -2.58 2.29
C ASN A 19 13.85 -3.84 3.04
N ILE A 20 14.77 -4.75 3.36
CA ILE A 20 14.46 -5.92 4.20
C ILE A 20 14.05 -5.47 5.61
N VAL A 21 14.83 -4.59 6.23
CA VAL A 21 14.53 -4.04 7.57
C VAL A 21 13.20 -3.30 7.56
N ARG A 22 12.93 -2.50 6.52
CA ARG A 22 11.64 -1.82 6.32
C ARG A 22 10.49 -2.82 6.26
N GLY A 23 10.63 -3.89 5.47
CA GLY A 23 9.61 -4.94 5.34
C GLY A 23 9.32 -5.68 6.65
N MET A 24 10.35 -5.96 7.46
CA MET A 24 10.17 -6.54 8.78
C MET A 24 9.35 -5.64 9.71
N GLY A 25 9.59 -4.33 9.67
CA GLY A 25 8.83 -3.35 10.47
C GLY A 25 7.38 -3.16 10.00
N GLU A 26 7.12 -3.30 8.70
CA GLU A 26 5.79 -3.10 8.10
C GLU A 26 4.86 -4.31 8.31
N THR A 27 5.42 -5.54 8.32
CA THR A 27 4.70 -6.81 8.40
C THR A 27 3.58 -6.87 9.47
N PRO A 28 3.80 -6.47 10.74
CA PRO A 28 2.78 -6.63 11.77
C PRO A 28 1.69 -5.55 11.77
N ILE A 29 1.88 -4.43 11.05
CA ILE A 29 1.01 -3.24 11.18
C ILE A 29 -0.43 -3.55 10.78
N MET A 30 -0.61 -4.14 9.59
CA MET A 30 -1.94 -4.45 9.05
C MET A 30 -2.65 -5.56 9.83
N PRO A 31 -2.03 -6.75 10.04
CA PRO A 31 -2.67 -7.83 10.78
C PRO A 31 -3.06 -7.44 12.20
N LEU A 32 -2.15 -6.81 12.95
CA LEU A 32 -2.45 -6.37 14.32
C LEU A 32 -3.48 -5.24 14.35
N GLY A 33 -3.42 -4.30 13.39
CA GLY A 33 -4.38 -3.21 13.30
C GLY A 33 -5.81 -3.70 13.03
N ILE A 34 -5.98 -4.64 12.12
CA ILE A 34 -7.29 -5.23 11.80
C ILE A 34 -7.81 -6.04 12.99
N SER A 35 -7.01 -6.96 13.55
CA SER A 35 -7.45 -7.76 14.70
C SER A 35 -7.82 -6.88 15.90
N TYR A 36 -7.01 -5.86 16.19
CA TYR A 36 -7.31 -4.90 17.24
C TYR A 36 -8.65 -4.19 16.99
N LEU A 37 -8.89 -3.72 15.77
CA LEU A 37 -10.13 -3.04 15.43
C LEU A 37 -11.36 -3.95 15.59
N GLU A 38 -11.28 -5.20 15.10
CA GLU A 38 -12.38 -6.15 15.16
C GLU A 38 -12.70 -6.62 16.58
N ASP A 39 -11.69 -6.74 17.45
CA ASP A 39 -11.87 -7.17 18.85
C ASP A 39 -12.70 -6.16 19.66
N PHE A 40 -12.54 -4.86 19.37
CA PHE A 40 -13.22 -3.78 20.08
C PHE A 40 -14.49 -3.27 19.39
N ALA A 41 -14.69 -3.56 18.10
CA ALA A 41 -15.86 -3.13 17.34
C ALA A 41 -17.08 -4.05 17.55
N LYS A 42 -18.29 -3.47 17.47
CA LYS A 42 -19.51 -4.26 17.27
C LYS A 42 -19.54 -4.87 15.86
N ALA A 43 -20.07 -6.09 15.73
CA ALA A 43 -20.17 -6.79 14.44
C ALA A 43 -20.91 -5.98 13.35
N GLU A 44 -21.90 -5.17 13.72
CA GLU A 44 -22.63 -4.28 12.79
C GLU A 44 -21.79 -3.09 12.32
N ASN A 45 -20.85 -2.62 13.13
CA ASN A 45 -19.99 -1.47 12.84
C ASN A 45 -18.67 -1.86 12.18
N SER A 46 -18.22 -3.11 12.37
CA SER A 46 -16.94 -3.61 11.85
C SER A 46 -16.72 -3.31 10.36
N PRO A 47 -17.67 -3.54 9.43
CA PRO A 47 -17.46 -3.24 8.01
C PRO A 47 -17.18 -1.76 7.71
N PHE A 48 -17.81 -0.85 8.46
CA PHE A 48 -17.59 0.58 8.29
C PHE A 48 -16.23 1.00 8.86
N TYR A 49 -15.87 0.49 10.04
CA TYR A 49 -14.58 0.80 10.63
C TYR A 49 -13.42 0.24 9.80
N LEU A 50 -13.57 -0.96 9.23
CA LEU A 50 -12.60 -1.50 8.26
C LEU A 50 -12.52 -0.63 7.00
N GLY A 51 -13.65 -0.13 6.49
CA GLY A 51 -13.68 0.84 5.39
C GLY A 51 -12.88 2.12 5.71
N CYS A 52 -13.06 2.68 6.90
CA CYS A 52 -12.28 3.83 7.37
C CYS A 52 -10.79 3.50 7.51
N LEU A 53 -10.45 2.34 8.08
CA LEU A 53 -9.06 1.88 8.24
C LEU A 53 -8.37 1.73 6.88
N HIS A 54 -8.98 1.05 5.92
CA HIS A 54 -8.43 0.91 4.56
C HIS A 54 -8.32 2.24 3.84
N THR A 55 -9.29 3.15 4.02
CA THR A 55 -9.21 4.52 3.47
C THR A 55 -7.99 5.26 4.03
N ALA A 56 -7.77 5.21 5.35
CA ALA A 56 -6.60 5.81 5.98
C ALA A 56 -5.28 5.20 5.46
N THR A 57 -5.26 3.88 5.25
CA THR A 57 -4.11 3.18 4.65
C THR A 57 -3.80 3.69 3.24
N VAL A 58 -4.79 4.05 2.42
CA VAL A 58 -4.59 4.55 1.04
C VAL A 58 -4.18 6.02 1.00
N ILE A 59 -4.56 6.82 2.01
CA ILE A 59 -4.09 8.21 2.15
C ILE A 59 -2.56 8.26 2.28
N GLY A 60 -1.94 7.28 2.95
CA GLY A 60 -0.48 7.18 3.08
C GLY A 60 0.24 7.15 1.72
N PRO A 61 -0.02 6.14 0.86
CA PRO A 61 0.44 6.11 -0.52
C PRO A 61 0.11 7.38 -1.29
N PHE A 62 -1.08 7.96 -1.14
CA PHE A 62 -1.42 9.21 -1.83
C PHE A 62 -0.45 10.34 -1.51
N LEU A 63 -0.19 10.60 -0.23
CA LEU A 63 0.81 11.58 0.20
C LEU A 63 2.23 11.18 -0.23
N GLY A 64 2.52 9.87 -0.23
CA GLY A 64 3.79 9.32 -0.71
C GLY A 64 4.03 9.57 -2.20
N PHE A 65 3.02 9.43 -3.05
CA PHE A 65 3.11 9.74 -4.48
C PHE A 65 3.31 11.24 -4.72
N LEU A 66 2.64 12.10 -3.95
CA LEU A 66 2.86 13.55 -4.04
C LEU A 66 4.30 13.92 -3.63
N LEU A 67 4.79 13.35 -2.54
CA LEU A 67 6.17 13.56 -2.09
C LEU A 67 7.18 12.98 -3.10
N ALA A 68 6.91 11.80 -3.67
CA ALA A 68 7.75 11.18 -4.68
C ALA A 68 7.81 12.00 -5.97
N SER A 69 6.69 12.58 -6.40
CA SER A 69 6.64 13.50 -7.54
C SER A 69 7.51 14.73 -7.28
N PHE A 70 7.38 15.34 -6.10
CA PHE A 70 8.22 16.47 -5.69
C PHE A 70 9.72 16.09 -5.68
N CYS A 71 10.08 14.95 -5.07
CA CYS A 71 11.46 14.46 -5.07
C CYS A 71 11.98 14.14 -6.48
N ALA A 72 11.10 13.71 -7.39
CA ALA A 72 11.45 13.44 -8.79
C ALA A 72 11.70 14.72 -9.59
N GLU A 73 11.03 15.82 -9.25
CA GLU A 73 11.21 17.14 -9.89
C GLU A 73 12.50 17.86 -9.44
N VAL A 74 13.07 17.47 -8.30
CA VAL A 74 14.32 18.03 -7.79
C VAL A 74 15.51 17.20 -8.25
N PHE A 75 16.53 17.83 -8.84
CA PHE A 75 17.73 17.12 -9.30
C PHE A 75 18.49 16.46 -8.14
N VAL A 76 19.07 15.27 -8.39
CA VAL A 76 19.71 14.44 -7.37
C VAL A 76 20.83 15.15 -6.59
N ASP A 77 21.61 15.98 -7.27
CA ASP A 77 22.75 16.74 -6.74
C ASP A 77 22.31 18.07 -6.13
N LEU A 78 21.34 17.99 -5.21
CA LEU A 78 20.79 19.15 -4.54
C LEU A 78 21.86 19.83 -3.66
N GLY A 79 22.23 21.07 -4.01
CA GLY A 79 23.16 21.90 -3.23
C GLY A 79 24.64 21.75 -3.61
N SER A 80 24.98 20.84 -4.52
CA SER A 80 26.33 20.73 -5.10
C SER A 80 26.44 21.36 -6.50
N VAL A 81 25.32 21.53 -7.20
CA VAL A 81 25.25 22.18 -8.52
C VAL A 81 24.18 23.27 -8.51
N ASP A 82 24.50 24.46 -9.02
CA ASP A 82 23.55 25.55 -9.19
C ASP A 82 22.58 25.24 -10.34
N LYS A 83 21.29 25.56 -10.15
CA LYS A 83 20.24 25.30 -11.15
C LYS A 83 20.52 25.96 -12.51
N GLU A 84 21.31 27.02 -12.52
CA GLU A 84 21.69 27.78 -13.71
C GLU A 84 22.73 27.04 -14.57
N ASP A 85 23.52 26.14 -13.98
CA ASP A 85 24.51 25.30 -14.67
C ASP A 85 23.89 24.00 -15.23
N ILE A 86 22.64 23.71 -14.87
CA ILE A 86 21.95 22.49 -15.30
C ILE A 86 21.36 22.71 -16.70
N THR A 87 21.99 22.09 -17.70
CA THR A 87 21.54 22.10 -19.11
C THR A 87 20.46 21.06 -19.43
N ILE A 88 20.10 20.21 -18.46
CA ILE A 88 19.15 19.10 -18.61
C ILE A 88 17.80 19.42 -17.94
N THR A 89 16.71 19.00 -18.59
CA THR A 89 15.35 19.17 -18.08
C THR A 89 14.83 17.88 -17.44
N ALA A 90 13.77 17.97 -16.62
CA ALA A 90 13.13 16.81 -15.97
C ALA A 90 12.54 15.76 -16.93
N THR A 91 12.49 16.07 -18.22
CA THR A 91 12.09 15.18 -19.33
C THR A 91 13.27 14.45 -19.97
N ASP A 92 14.51 14.85 -19.70
CA ASP A 92 15.71 14.23 -20.24
C ASP A 92 15.97 12.87 -19.54
N ALA A 93 16.38 11.86 -20.31
CA ALA A 93 16.70 10.53 -19.77
C ALA A 93 17.84 10.54 -18.75
N ARG A 94 18.68 11.59 -18.75
CA ARG A 94 19.76 11.79 -17.77
C ARG A 94 19.28 12.35 -16.44
N TRP A 95 18.03 12.81 -16.36
CA TRP A 95 17.49 13.37 -15.15
C TRP A 95 17.25 12.29 -14.09
N VAL A 96 17.88 12.45 -12.94
CA VAL A 96 17.63 11.61 -11.76
C VAL A 96 17.13 12.52 -10.65
N GLY A 97 15.94 12.20 -10.14
CA GLY A 97 15.36 12.91 -9.01
C GLY A 97 16.08 12.64 -7.70
N ALA A 98 15.95 13.54 -6.74
CA ALA A 98 16.46 13.42 -5.37
C ALA A 98 15.66 12.40 -4.53
N TRP A 99 15.62 11.14 -4.97
CA TRP A 99 14.88 10.03 -4.33
C TRP A 99 15.25 9.80 -2.86
N TRP A 100 16.51 10.06 -2.50
CA TRP A 100 17.03 9.92 -1.14
C TRP A 100 16.34 10.87 -0.15
N LEU A 101 15.90 12.04 -0.61
CA LEU A 101 15.22 13.03 0.22
C LEU A 101 13.90 12.50 0.74
N GLY A 102 13.13 11.82 -0.12
CA GLY A 102 11.87 11.19 0.24
C GLY A 102 12.03 10.14 1.34
N ILE A 103 13.11 9.36 1.29
CA ILE A 103 13.41 8.35 2.32
C ILE A 103 13.64 9.00 3.68
N LEU A 104 14.42 10.09 3.74
CA LEU A 104 14.72 10.79 4.99
C LEU A 104 13.47 11.44 5.61
N ILE A 105 12.63 12.05 4.78
CA ILE A 105 11.35 12.65 5.22
C ILE A 105 10.43 11.56 5.78
N CYS A 106 10.23 10.47 5.04
CA CYS A 106 9.40 9.35 5.48
C CYS A 106 9.93 8.70 6.76
N ALA A 107 11.25 8.50 6.89
CA ALA A 107 11.85 7.93 8.09
C ALA A 107 11.60 8.82 9.32
N SER A 108 11.77 10.13 9.16
CA SER A 108 11.53 11.11 10.23
C SER A 108 10.06 11.13 10.66
N LEU A 109 9.13 11.13 9.70
CA LEU A 109 7.69 11.09 9.98
C LEU A 109 7.28 9.78 10.68
N ASN A 110 7.82 8.64 10.27
CA ASN A 110 7.55 7.36 10.93
C ASN A 110 8.07 7.33 12.37
N LEU A 111 9.26 7.89 12.62
CA LEU A 111 9.81 8.00 13.97
C LEU A 111 8.90 8.86 14.88
N LEU A 112 8.42 10.00 14.37
CA LEU A 112 7.51 10.87 15.09
C LEU A 112 6.15 10.21 15.32
N ALA A 113 5.62 9.49 14.32
CA ALA A 113 4.37 8.76 14.43
C ALA A 113 4.42 7.62 15.46
N GLY A 114 5.61 7.05 15.74
CA GLY A 114 5.81 6.06 16.78
C GLY A 114 5.65 6.60 18.21
N ILE A 115 5.87 7.91 18.43
CA ILE A 115 5.82 8.52 19.77
C ILE A 115 4.40 8.41 20.39
N PRO A 116 3.30 8.78 19.70
CA PRO A 116 1.94 8.59 20.21
C PRO A 116 1.60 7.15 20.62
N PHE A 117 2.14 6.14 19.91
CA PHE A 117 1.85 4.74 20.23
C PHE A 117 2.37 4.32 21.61
N TRP A 118 3.40 4.97 22.15
CA TRP A 118 3.84 4.73 23.53
C TRP A 118 2.84 5.21 24.59
N PHE A 119 1.93 6.11 24.22
CA PHE A 119 0.90 6.64 25.11
C PHE A 119 -0.46 5.94 24.94
N LEU A 120 -0.54 4.90 24.10
CA LEU A 120 -1.77 4.14 23.93
C LEU A 120 -2.11 3.35 25.21
N PRO A 121 -3.36 3.40 25.74
CA PRO A 121 -3.74 2.63 26.91
C PRO A 121 -3.61 1.12 26.67
N LYS A 122 -3.20 0.39 27.72
CA LYS A 122 -2.98 -1.07 27.66
C LYS A 122 -4.23 -1.89 27.31
N SER A 123 -5.42 -1.34 27.53
CA SER A 123 -6.69 -1.95 27.16
C SER A 123 -7.71 -0.86 26.84
N LEU A 124 -8.42 -0.99 25.72
CA LEU A 124 -9.63 -0.22 25.46
C LEU A 124 -10.85 -0.98 25.98
N VAL A 125 -11.91 -0.25 26.27
CA VAL A 125 -13.21 -0.83 26.61
C VAL A 125 -13.90 -1.22 25.31
N LYS A 126 -14.45 -2.43 25.25
CA LYS A 126 -15.18 -2.88 24.07
C LYS A 126 -16.42 -2.02 23.83
N GLU A 127 -16.71 -1.71 22.57
CA GLU A 127 -17.85 -0.88 22.20
C GLU A 127 -19.17 -1.48 22.72
N GLY A 128 -19.76 -0.84 23.74
CA GLY A 128 -21.01 -1.30 24.39
C GLY A 128 -20.85 -1.96 25.75
N GLU A 129 -19.62 -2.12 26.27
CA GLU A 129 -19.36 -2.49 27.67
C GLU A 129 -19.16 -1.23 28.52
N THR A 130 -19.83 -1.14 29.67
CA THR A 130 -19.68 -0.01 30.60
C THR A 130 -18.57 -0.32 31.62
N ASN A 131 -17.70 0.65 31.91
CA ASN A 131 -16.65 0.56 32.92
C ASN A 131 -17.25 0.28 34.31
N GLU A 132 -17.15 -0.96 34.81
CA GLU A 132 -17.07 -1.16 36.25
C GLU A 132 -15.60 -0.93 36.66
N PRO A 133 -15.30 0.08 37.48
CA PRO A 133 -13.95 0.32 37.96
C PRO A 133 -13.60 -0.73 39.02
N GLU A 134 -12.34 -1.21 38.99
CA GLU A 134 -11.68 -2.03 40.01
C GLU A 134 -11.60 -3.56 39.85
N GLU A 135 -11.16 -4.11 38.69
CA GLU A 135 -10.52 -5.45 38.68
C GLU A 135 -9.42 -5.66 37.60
N THR A 136 -9.14 -4.66 36.76
CA THR A 136 -8.32 -4.85 35.55
C THR A 136 -6.86 -5.22 35.83
N SER A 137 -6.28 -4.77 36.96
CA SER A 137 -4.87 -5.05 37.30
C SER A 137 -4.61 -6.49 37.76
N LYS A 138 -5.61 -7.22 38.29
CA LYS A 138 -5.46 -8.62 38.68
C LYS A 138 -5.83 -9.56 37.53
N LYS A 139 -6.84 -9.22 36.73
CA LYS A 139 -7.20 -9.96 35.51
C LYS A 139 -6.10 -9.92 34.44
N SER A 140 -5.39 -8.80 34.27
CA SER A 140 -4.30 -8.71 33.28
C SER A 140 -3.12 -9.62 33.60
N VAL A 141 -2.77 -9.78 34.89
CA VAL A 141 -1.66 -10.66 35.33
C VAL A 141 -2.07 -12.12 35.27
N VAL A 142 -3.33 -12.46 35.58
CA VAL A 142 -3.86 -13.82 35.47
C VAL A 142 -3.99 -14.25 33.99
N LEU A 143 -4.47 -13.38 33.10
CA LEU A 143 -4.55 -13.66 31.65
C LEU A 143 -3.18 -13.93 31.02
N LEU A 144 -2.14 -13.16 31.40
CA LEU A 144 -0.77 -13.37 30.91
C LEU A 144 -0.19 -14.72 31.38
N GLN A 145 -0.52 -15.16 32.60
CA GLN A 145 -0.01 -16.40 33.18
C GLN A 145 -0.77 -17.65 32.67
N GLU A 146 -2.04 -17.50 32.27
CA GLU A 146 -2.83 -18.55 31.62
C GLU A 146 -2.46 -18.72 30.14
N ASN A 147 -2.02 -17.63 29.47
CA ASN A 147 -1.60 -17.65 28.06
C ASN A 147 -0.40 -18.59 27.83
N GLY A 148 0.59 -18.60 28.72
CA GLY A 148 1.78 -19.45 28.58
C GLY A 148 1.51 -20.98 28.62
N LYS A 149 0.37 -21.41 29.17
CA LYS A 149 -0.09 -22.82 29.11
C LYS A 149 -1.04 -23.09 27.95
N ASN A 150 -1.74 -22.05 27.47
CA ASN A 150 -2.65 -22.12 26.33
C ASN A 150 -1.94 -21.97 24.99
N GLU A 151 -0.77 -21.31 24.92
CA GLU A 151 0.04 -21.15 23.69
C GLU A 151 0.43 -22.50 23.08
N ALA A 152 0.82 -23.48 23.90
CA ALA A 152 1.13 -24.84 23.44
C ALA A 152 -0.10 -25.58 22.90
N LYS A 153 -1.29 -25.37 23.50
CA LYS A 153 -2.56 -25.94 23.01
C LYS A 153 -3.06 -25.23 21.76
N GLN A 154 -2.93 -23.91 21.69
CA GLN A 154 -3.36 -23.09 20.56
C GLN A 154 -2.54 -23.39 19.30
N THR A 155 -1.23 -23.61 19.46
CA THR A 155 -0.35 -24.08 18.37
C THR A 155 -0.73 -25.50 17.89
N MET A 156 -1.19 -26.36 18.80
CA MET A 156 -1.63 -27.73 18.47
C MET A 156 -2.93 -27.77 17.64
N TYR A 157 -3.84 -26.82 17.84
CA TYR A 157 -5.05 -26.67 17.00
C TYR A 157 -4.82 -25.85 15.73
N PHE A 158 -3.73 -25.09 15.66
CA PHE A 158 -3.41 -24.24 14.51
C PHE A 158 -3.11 -25.04 13.25
N ILE A 159 -2.26 -26.08 13.32
CA ILE A 159 -1.90 -26.89 12.13
C ILE A 159 -3.11 -27.63 11.54
N PRO A 160 -3.96 -28.33 12.34
CA PRO A 160 -5.20 -28.92 11.83
C PRO A 160 -6.17 -27.90 11.23
N PHE A 161 -6.29 -26.72 11.85
CA PHE A 161 -7.14 -25.64 11.36
C PHE A 161 -6.65 -25.09 10.01
N LEU A 162 -5.35 -24.80 9.88
CA LEU A 162 -4.74 -24.43 8.61
C LEU A 162 -5.00 -25.49 7.54
N LYS A 163 -4.81 -26.77 7.87
CA LYS A 163 -5.05 -27.87 6.93
C LYS A 163 -6.52 -27.94 6.48
N ALA A 164 -7.47 -27.71 7.39
CA ALA A 164 -8.88 -27.64 7.05
C ALA A 164 -9.19 -26.44 6.13
N LEU A 165 -8.55 -25.30 6.39
CA LEU A 165 -8.70 -24.08 5.60
C LEU A 165 -8.14 -24.25 4.17
N PHE A 166 -6.94 -24.84 4.02
CA PHE A 166 -6.37 -25.19 2.72
C PHE A 166 -7.18 -26.23 1.94
N ARG A 167 -7.97 -27.07 2.63
CA ARG A 167 -8.85 -28.05 1.99
C ARG A 167 -10.19 -27.44 1.55
N ASN A 168 -10.52 -26.24 1.99
CA ASN A 168 -11.75 -25.55 1.57
C ASN A 168 -11.56 -24.93 0.18
N PRO A 169 -12.22 -25.45 -0.87
CA PRO A 169 -12.00 -24.99 -2.23
C PRO A 169 -12.46 -23.54 -2.44
N VAL A 170 -13.51 -23.10 -1.75
CA VAL A 170 -14.02 -21.71 -1.86
C VAL A 170 -13.01 -20.73 -1.31
N TYR A 171 -12.41 -21.06 -0.15
CA TYR A 171 -11.38 -20.23 0.46
C TYR A 171 -10.12 -20.16 -0.40
N MET A 172 -9.67 -21.30 -0.94
CA MET A 172 -8.50 -21.33 -1.82
C MET A 172 -8.72 -20.55 -3.10
N LEU A 173 -9.90 -20.64 -3.72
CA LEU A 173 -10.26 -19.83 -4.88
C LEU A 173 -10.25 -18.34 -4.55
N PHE A 174 -10.80 -17.96 -3.40
CA PHE A 174 -10.79 -16.58 -2.94
C PHE A 174 -9.36 -16.05 -2.74
N ILE A 175 -8.45 -16.82 -2.12
CA ILE A 175 -7.03 -16.46 -2.02
C ILE A 175 -6.42 -16.29 -3.40
N CYS A 176 -6.58 -17.26 -4.29
CA CYS A 176 -5.99 -17.20 -5.63
C CYS A 176 -6.42 -15.94 -6.38
N ILE A 177 -7.73 -15.61 -6.35
CA ILE A 177 -8.26 -14.40 -6.97
C ILE A 177 -7.63 -13.15 -6.32
N THR A 178 -7.60 -13.10 -4.99
CA THR A 178 -7.07 -11.95 -4.25
C THR A 178 -5.58 -11.72 -4.56
N VAL A 179 -4.78 -12.80 -4.57
CA VAL A 179 -3.34 -12.73 -4.90
C VAL A 179 -3.14 -12.23 -6.32
N LEU A 180 -3.91 -12.72 -7.30
CA LEU A 180 -3.82 -12.26 -8.68
C LEU A 180 -4.21 -10.78 -8.81
N GLN A 181 -5.30 -10.36 -8.18
CA GLN A 181 -5.77 -8.97 -8.20
C GLN A 181 -4.75 -8.02 -7.57
N PHE A 182 -4.26 -8.33 -6.36
CA PHE A 182 -3.25 -7.49 -5.70
C PHE A 182 -1.91 -7.50 -6.45
N SER A 183 -1.52 -8.61 -7.06
CA SER A 183 -0.29 -8.67 -7.87
C SER A 183 -0.42 -7.80 -9.12
N ALA A 184 -1.56 -7.86 -9.81
CA ALA A 184 -1.84 -7.01 -10.98
C ALA A 184 -1.86 -5.52 -10.60
N PHE A 185 -2.50 -5.18 -9.49
CA PHE A 185 -2.52 -3.82 -8.95
C PHE A 185 -1.12 -3.30 -8.62
N ASN A 186 -0.30 -4.08 -7.91
CA ASN A 186 1.08 -3.70 -7.60
C ASN A 186 1.93 -3.55 -8.87
N GLY A 187 1.76 -4.43 -9.86
CA GLY A 187 2.42 -4.32 -11.15
C GLY A 187 2.03 -3.04 -11.89
N MET A 188 0.73 -2.74 -11.96
CA MET A 188 0.24 -1.51 -12.56
C MET A 188 0.84 -0.28 -11.90
N ILE A 189 0.75 -0.16 -10.58
CA ILE A 189 1.29 1.01 -9.85
C ILE A 189 2.81 1.16 -10.02
N SER A 190 3.55 0.05 -10.03
CA SER A 190 5.01 0.10 -10.11
C SER A 190 5.53 0.47 -11.50
N PHE A 191 4.88 -0.02 -12.56
CA PHE A 191 5.37 0.12 -13.93
C PHE A 191 4.64 1.20 -14.74
N MET A 192 3.42 1.59 -14.34
CA MET A 192 2.66 2.64 -15.05
C MET A 192 3.39 3.99 -15.13
N PRO A 193 4.07 4.51 -14.08
CA PRO A 193 4.78 5.78 -14.20
C PRO A 193 5.83 5.71 -15.30
N LYS A 194 6.59 4.61 -15.32
CA LYS A 194 7.62 4.40 -16.34
C LYS A 194 7.04 4.20 -17.73
N TYR A 195 5.90 3.52 -17.83
CA TYR A 195 5.17 3.41 -19.09
C TYR A 195 4.77 4.80 -19.63
N LEU A 196 4.27 5.69 -18.78
CA LEU A 196 3.90 7.06 -19.17
C LEU A 196 5.12 7.88 -19.61
N GLU A 197 6.26 7.74 -18.92
CA GLU A 197 7.51 8.39 -19.34
C GLU A 197 7.94 7.93 -20.73
N GLN A 198 7.95 6.61 -20.98
CA GLN A 198 8.51 6.05 -22.22
C GLN A 198 7.57 6.20 -23.42
N GLN A 199 6.26 6.04 -23.22
CA GLN A 199 5.28 6.06 -24.32
C GLN A 199 4.76 7.46 -24.62
N PHE A 200 4.64 8.33 -23.61
CA PHE A 200 4.03 9.66 -23.75
C PHE A 200 5.02 10.80 -23.51
N GLY A 201 6.31 10.50 -23.29
CA GLY A 201 7.36 11.51 -23.12
C GLY A 201 7.14 12.42 -21.91
N LYS A 202 6.37 11.95 -20.91
CA LYS A 202 6.11 12.70 -19.68
C LYS A 202 7.32 12.66 -18.77
N SER A 203 7.53 13.72 -18.00
CA SER A 203 8.54 13.73 -16.94
C SER A 203 8.18 12.68 -15.87
N ALA A 204 9.19 12.17 -15.16
CA ALA A 204 8.97 11.23 -14.06
C ALA A 204 8.08 11.83 -12.95
N SER A 205 8.26 13.11 -12.62
CA SER A 205 7.46 13.83 -11.63
C SER A 205 5.99 13.93 -12.04
N ASP A 206 5.71 14.31 -13.30
CA ASP A 206 4.34 14.42 -13.81
C ASP A 206 3.64 13.05 -13.85
N ALA A 207 4.34 12.01 -14.30
CA ALA A 207 3.79 10.66 -14.36
C ALA A 207 3.40 10.13 -12.98
N ILE A 208 4.28 10.30 -11.98
CA ILE A 208 4.03 9.93 -10.58
C ILE A 208 2.87 10.74 -10.01
N PHE A 209 2.82 12.06 -10.27
CA PHE A 209 1.74 12.93 -9.81
C PHE A 209 0.38 12.51 -10.36
N LEU A 210 0.30 12.28 -11.68
CA LEU A 210 -0.92 11.85 -12.36
C LEU A 210 -1.46 10.56 -11.75
N ILE A 211 -0.60 9.55 -11.55
CA ILE A 211 -1.02 8.26 -10.98
C ILE A 211 -1.54 8.44 -9.55
N GLY A 212 -0.85 9.24 -8.74
CA GLY A 212 -1.25 9.55 -7.38
C GLY A 212 -2.62 10.22 -7.31
N VAL A 213 -2.83 11.27 -8.09
CA VAL A 213 -4.05 12.10 -8.04
C VAL A 213 -5.25 11.45 -8.70
N TYR A 214 -5.07 10.70 -9.80
CA TYR A 214 -6.20 10.09 -10.50
C TYR A 214 -6.65 8.76 -9.89
N ASN A 215 -5.73 7.92 -9.41
CA ASN A 215 -6.12 6.59 -8.92
C ASN A 215 -6.48 6.57 -7.44
N LEU A 216 -5.65 7.16 -6.59
CA LEU A 216 -5.73 6.93 -5.14
C LEU A 216 -6.96 7.57 -4.48
N PRO A 217 -7.41 8.80 -4.84
CA PRO A 217 -8.65 9.36 -4.31
C PRO A 217 -9.89 8.52 -4.67
N VAL A 218 -9.93 7.95 -5.88
CA VAL A 218 -11.04 7.08 -6.31
C VAL A 218 -11.09 5.82 -5.45
N ILE A 219 -9.94 5.24 -5.13
CA ILE A 219 -9.82 4.08 -4.24
C ILE A 219 -10.28 4.44 -2.82
N CYS A 220 -9.89 5.60 -2.28
CA CYS A 220 -10.35 6.09 -0.97
C CYS A 220 -11.88 6.19 -0.90
N VAL A 221 -12.49 6.79 -1.93
CA VAL A 221 -13.95 6.90 -2.05
C VAL A 221 -14.57 5.50 -2.09
N GLY A 222 -14.01 4.57 -2.88
CA GLY A 222 -14.46 3.19 -2.96
C GLY A 222 -14.46 2.46 -1.62
N TYR A 223 -13.37 2.53 -0.85
CA TYR A 223 -13.28 1.88 0.47
C TYR A 223 -14.26 2.48 1.48
N PHE A 224 -14.33 3.81 1.55
CA PHE A 224 -15.21 4.49 2.50
C PHE A 224 -16.68 4.22 2.22
N PHE A 225 -17.12 4.42 0.98
CA PHE A 225 -18.51 4.17 0.59
C PHE A 225 -18.83 2.68 0.58
N GLY A 226 -17.89 1.80 0.24
CA GLY A 226 -18.07 0.35 0.34
C GLY A 226 -18.35 -0.09 1.77
N GLY A 227 -17.56 0.36 2.73
CA GLY A 227 -17.79 0.08 4.15
C GLY A 227 -19.11 0.65 4.68
N LEU A 228 -19.43 1.90 4.30
CA LEU A 228 -20.70 2.54 4.67
C LEU A 228 -21.91 1.82 4.06
N PHE A 229 -21.81 1.40 2.80
CA PHE A 229 -22.84 0.68 2.07
C PHE A 229 -23.12 -0.69 2.73
N MET A 230 -22.06 -1.44 3.03
CA MET A 230 -22.17 -2.73 3.74
C MET A 230 -22.85 -2.58 5.11
N LYS A 231 -22.48 -1.55 5.88
CA LYS A 231 -23.09 -1.26 7.19
C LYS A 231 -24.56 -0.82 7.07
N LYS A 232 -24.86 0.16 6.21
CA LYS A 232 -26.19 0.77 6.10
C LYS A 232 -27.26 -0.22 5.62
N PHE A 233 -26.91 -1.09 4.68
CA PHE A 233 -27.85 -2.05 4.09
C PHE A 233 -27.81 -3.43 4.75
N LYS A 234 -26.95 -3.65 5.76
CA LYS A 234 -26.80 -4.94 6.48
C LYS A 234 -26.67 -6.12 5.52
N ILE A 235 -25.77 -5.97 4.55
CA ILE A 235 -25.64 -6.87 3.40
C ILE A 235 -25.16 -8.24 3.87
N ASN A 236 -25.88 -9.30 3.48
CA ASN A 236 -25.47 -10.67 3.75
C ASN A 236 -24.30 -11.09 2.84
N ILE A 237 -23.49 -12.06 3.27
CA ILE A 237 -22.33 -12.59 2.54
C ILE A 237 -22.69 -12.99 1.11
N TYR A 238 -23.83 -13.66 0.90
CA TYR A 238 -24.31 -14.02 -0.44
C TYR A 238 -24.65 -12.81 -1.32
N GLN A 239 -25.26 -11.78 -0.73
CA GLN A 239 -25.58 -10.55 -1.45
C GLN A 239 -24.30 -9.79 -1.80
N ALA A 240 -23.34 -9.73 -0.87
CA ALA A 240 -22.03 -9.11 -1.08
C ALA A 240 -21.25 -9.81 -2.21
N ALA A 241 -21.26 -11.15 -2.24
CA ALA A 241 -20.63 -11.92 -3.31
C ALA A 241 -21.27 -11.66 -4.67
N ASN A 242 -22.61 -11.57 -4.74
CA ASN A 242 -23.30 -11.24 -5.98
C ASN A 242 -22.97 -9.80 -6.46
N ILE A 243 -22.96 -8.83 -5.54
CA ILE A 243 -22.57 -7.45 -5.86
C ILE A 243 -21.13 -7.40 -6.39
N ALA A 244 -20.20 -8.07 -5.70
CA ALA A 244 -18.80 -8.13 -6.11
C ALA A 244 -18.65 -8.71 -7.53
N PHE A 245 -19.38 -9.78 -7.86
CA PHE A 245 -19.38 -10.35 -9.21
C PHE A 245 -19.82 -9.34 -10.28
N TRP A 246 -20.93 -8.65 -10.07
CA TRP A 246 -21.43 -7.65 -11.03
C TRP A 246 -20.49 -6.45 -11.18
N VAL A 247 -19.89 -6.00 -10.08
CA VAL A 247 -18.91 -4.90 -10.09
C VAL A 247 -17.64 -5.31 -10.85
N SER A 248 -17.11 -6.52 -10.61
CA SER A 248 -15.94 -7.02 -11.34
C SER A 248 -16.23 -7.25 -12.83
N LEU A 249 -17.43 -7.70 -13.19
CA LEU A 249 -17.84 -7.81 -14.59
C LEU A 249 -17.90 -6.42 -15.27
N LEU A 250 -18.47 -5.43 -14.59
CA LEU A 250 -18.52 -4.06 -15.08
C LEU A 250 -17.12 -3.47 -15.25
N GLU A 251 -16.23 -3.66 -14.27
CA GLU A 251 -14.83 -3.26 -14.34
C GLU A 251 -14.15 -3.85 -15.59
N TYR A 252 -14.28 -5.15 -15.82
CA TYR A 252 -13.73 -5.82 -16.99
C TYR A 252 -14.26 -5.21 -18.31
N LEU A 253 -15.57 -4.96 -18.40
CA LEU A 253 -16.17 -4.37 -19.59
C LEU A 253 -15.67 -2.93 -19.84
N LEU A 254 -15.47 -2.14 -18.78
CA LEU A 254 -14.92 -0.79 -18.89
C LEU A 254 -13.47 -0.81 -19.37
N TYR A 255 -12.62 -1.68 -18.83
CA TYR A 255 -11.24 -1.84 -19.30
C TYR A 255 -11.18 -2.35 -20.75
N PHE A 256 -12.07 -3.27 -21.11
CA PHE A 256 -12.19 -3.76 -22.48
C PHE A 256 -12.61 -2.64 -23.44
N ALA A 257 -13.54 -1.77 -23.03
CA ALA A 257 -13.93 -0.60 -23.81
C ALA A 257 -12.79 0.43 -23.93
N ALA A 258 -12.02 0.64 -22.85
CA ALA A 258 -10.89 1.57 -22.83
C ALA A 258 -9.77 1.17 -23.80
N TYR A 259 -9.62 -0.12 -24.11
CA TYR A 259 -8.68 -0.60 -25.12
C TYR A 259 -8.90 0.03 -26.51
N TRP A 260 -10.12 0.45 -26.82
CA TRP A 260 -10.46 1.11 -28.08
C TRP A 260 -10.14 2.60 -28.10
N THR A 261 -9.72 3.18 -26.98
CA THR A 261 -9.28 4.58 -26.94
C THR A 261 -7.84 4.69 -27.47
N ILE A 262 -7.65 5.48 -28.52
CA ILE A 262 -6.33 5.76 -29.10
C ILE A 262 -5.85 7.08 -28.51
N CYS A 263 -4.64 7.09 -27.94
CA CYS A 263 -3.93 8.29 -27.53
C CYS A 263 -2.67 8.45 -28.37
N ASP A 264 -2.32 9.69 -28.69
CA ASP A 264 -1.09 10.01 -29.41
C ASP A 264 0.13 9.65 -28.56
N THR A 265 1.05 8.89 -29.14
CA THR A 265 2.31 8.51 -28.50
C THR A 265 3.41 9.54 -28.79
N SER A 266 4.43 9.58 -27.94
CA SER A 266 5.59 10.44 -28.15
C SER A 266 6.35 10.02 -29.42
N PRO A 267 6.80 10.98 -30.25
CA PRO A 267 7.60 10.67 -31.42
C PRO A 267 8.96 10.07 -31.00
N VAL A 268 9.23 8.87 -31.48
CA VAL A 268 10.52 8.17 -31.39
C VAL A 268 11.19 8.24 -32.76
N ALA A 269 12.37 8.88 -32.80
CA ALA A 269 13.20 8.96 -34.00
C ALA A 269 13.55 7.55 -34.51
N GLY A 270 13.34 7.31 -35.80
CA GLY A 270 13.56 6.02 -36.45
C GLY A 270 12.41 5.01 -36.39
N LEU A 271 11.35 5.29 -35.62
CA LEU A 271 10.18 4.42 -35.48
C LEU A 271 8.88 5.13 -35.91
N THR A 272 8.68 6.36 -35.46
CA THR A 272 7.46 7.16 -35.72
C THR A 272 7.75 8.49 -36.42
N VAL A 273 9.00 8.96 -36.37
CA VAL A 273 9.49 10.14 -37.10
C VAL A 273 10.85 9.82 -37.72
N SER A 274 11.20 10.40 -38.87
CA SER A 274 12.52 10.21 -39.50
C SER A 274 13.65 10.76 -38.63
N TYR A 275 14.87 10.28 -38.87
CA TYR A 275 16.10 10.80 -38.23
C TYR A 275 16.57 12.15 -38.81
N GLU A 276 15.95 12.59 -39.91
CA GLU A 276 16.19 13.89 -40.55
C GLU A 276 15.51 15.04 -39.80
#